data_AF-A0A077ZKB7-F1
#
_entry.id   AF-A0A077ZKB7-F1
#
_cell.length_a   1.000
_cell.length_b   1.000
_cell.length_c   1.000
_cell.angle_alpha   90.00
_cell.angle_beta   90.00
_cell.angle_gamma   90.00
#
_symmetry.space_group_name_H-M   'P 1'
#
loop_
_entity.id
_entity.type
_entity.pdbx_description
1 polymer ?
#
loop_
_entity_poly.entity_id
_entity_poly.type
_entity_poly.pdbx_seq_one_letter_code
_entity_poly.pdbx_strand_id
1 'polypeptide(L)'
;MYPGSRLFRQVPSAYLDGVYRMNYSMPSARDLSNLVFKGPDGIRNSRNITAMFAFFSQMVAYEILQSTEVSCPLEMHHIAVEKCDPIFDPKCSGKTKIPFLRAQYDKSTGQGINNPREQINHRTSWIDGSILYSVQEPWLNIMRSFKNGTLREGFMKGYPPLNAERLPLINPPPPQVHRNGVIESARAIVSIFVSLTVSYSDRELFHLFNRRGWFEGELAFLNE
;
A
#
# COMPACT_ATOMS: atom_id res chain seq x y z
N MET A 1 3.77 15.82 -4.41
CA MET A 1 4.99 15.42 -3.67
C MET A 1 5.59 14.19 -4.34
N TYR A 2 6.92 14.08 -4.43
CA TYR A 2 7.60 12.96 -5.09
C TYR A 2 7.69 11.72 -4.17
N PRO A 3 7.95 10.52 -4.70
CA PRO A 3 8.22 9.34 -3.87
C PRO A 3 9.40 9.61 -2.93
N GLY A 4 9.33 9.15 -1.68
CA GLY A 4 10.34 9.39 -0.66
C GLY A 4 10.16 10.68 0.15
N SER A 5 9.12 11.47 -0.17
CA SER A 5 8.83 12.73 0.52
C SER A 5 8.04 12.51 1.82
N ARG A 6 8.15 13.46 2.76
CA ARG A 6 7.47 13.42 4.08
C ARG A 6 5.94 13.54 3.95
N LEU A 7 5.17 12.91 4.83
CA LEU A 7 3.74 13.16 4.88
C LEU A 7 3.44 14.60 5.35
N PHE A 8 2.38 15.19 4.78
CA PHE A 8 1.89 16.47 5.24
C PHE A 8 1.19 16.34 6.60
N ARG A 9 1.46 17.28 7.51
CA ARG A 9 0.80 17.36 8.82
C ARG A 9 -0.08 18.61 8.90
N GLN A 10 -1.35 18.41 9.22
CA GLN A 10 -2.27 19.51 9.56
C GLN A 10 -2.07 20.02 11.00
N VAL A 11 -1.57 19.15 11.89
CA VAL A 11 -1.32 19.46 13.30
C VAL A 11 0.07 18.97 13.70
N PRO A 12 0.74 19.61 14.68
CA PRO A 12 2.03 19.15 15.18
C PRO A 12 1.98 17.69 15.67
N SER A 13 3.11 16.99 15.61
CA SER A 13 3.21 15.60 16.08
C SER A 13 2.97 15.48 17.58
N ALA A 14 2.13 14.54 17.99
CA ALA A 14 1.84 14.26 19.40
C ALA A 14 2.63 13.03 19.92
N TYR A 15 3.95 13.15 20.01
CA TYR A 15 4.81 12.14 20.63
C TYR A 15 4.93 12.38 22.14
N LEU A 16 5.09 11.31 22.93
CA LEU A 16 5.20 11.37 24.40
C LEU A 16 6.38 12.23 24.86
N ASP A 17 7.50 12.15 24.14
CA ASP A 17 8.70 12.95 24.37
C ASP A 17 8.79 14.19 23.46
N GLY A 18 7.75 14.46 22.68
CA GLY A 18 7.74 15.51 21.66
C GLY A 18 8.60 15.21 20.42
N VAL A 19 9.24 14.03 20.32
CA VAL A 19 10.19 13.73 19.23
C VAL A 19 9.81 12.48 18.45
N TYR A 20 9.71 11.31 19.11
CA TYR A 20 9.46 10.04 18.40
C TYR A 20 8.80 8.95 19.23
N ARG A 21 8.75 9.06 20.57
CA ARG A 21 8.20 8.02 21.44
C ARG A 21 6.68 8.02 21.38
N MET A 22 6.09 6.84 21.21
CA MET A 22 4.64 6.68 21.25
C MET A 22 4.12 6.81 22.68
N ASN A 23 2.89 7.28 22.84
CA ASN A 23 2.25 7.38 24.14
C ASN A 23 1.71 6.01 24.58
N TYR A 24 2.26 5.46 25.65
CA TYR A 24 1.84 4.17 26.21
C TYR A 24 0.72 4.26 27.25
N SER A 25 0.27 5.46 27.59
CA SER A 25 -0.80 5.67 28.59
C SER A 25 -2.20 5.45 28.00
N MET A 26 -2.30 5.26 26.68
CA MET A 26 -3.55 5.03 25.97
C MET A 26 -4.02 3.58 26.10
N PRO A 27 -5.35 3.31 26.04
CA PRO A 27 -5.86 1.94 26.02
C PRO A 27 -5.29 1.16 24.84
N SER A 28 -5.23 -0.17 24.96
CA SER A 28 -4.65 -0.99 23.90
C SER A 28 -5.46 -0.87 22.61
N ALA A 29 -4.78 -0.94 21.46
CA ALA A 29 -5.45 -0.89 20.16
C ALA A 29 -6.44 -2.05 19.97
N ARG A 30 -6.21 -3.20 20.63
CA ARG A 30 -7.10 -4.35 20.57
C ARG A 30 -8.38 -4.11 21.39
N ASP A 31 -8.27 -3.49 22.55
CA ASP A 31 -9.44 -3.21 23.40
C ASP A 31 -10.34 -2.18 22.74
N LEU A 32 -9.74 -1.13 22.17
CA LEU A 32 -10.45 -0.16 21.33
C LEU A 32 -11.08 -0.83 20.10
N SER A 33 -10.39 -1.78 19.47
CA SER A 33 -10.93 -2.54 18.34
C SER A 33 -12.19 -3.33 18.72
N ASN A 34 -12.14 -4.02 19.86
CA ASN A 34 -13.27 -4.80 20.38
C ASN A 34 -14.44 -3.90 20.82
N LEU A 35 -14.16 -2.70 21.34
CA LEU A 35 -15.18 -1.77 21.83
C LEU A 35 -15.88 -1.01 20.68
N VAL A 36 -15.14 -0.60 19.64
CA VAL A 36 -15.66 0.28 18.58
C VAL A 36 -16.08 -0.49 17.33
N PHE A 37 -15.31 -1.50 16.91
CA PHE A 37 -15.49 -2.15 15.60
C PHE A 37 -16.25 -3.48 15.67
N LYS A 38 -16.57 -3.97 16.87
CA LYS A 38 -17.39 -5.18 17.03
C LYS A 38 -18.86 -4.84 16.75
N GLY A 39 -19.46 -5.55 15.81
CA GLY A 39 -20.86 -5.38 15.44
C GLY A 39 -21.39 -6.59 14.67
N PRO A 40 -22.70 -6.64 14.38
CA PRO A 40 -23.27 -7.68 13.53
C PRO A 40 -22.82 -7.53 12.08
N ASP A 41 -22.60 -8.64 11.40
CA ASP A 41 -22.28 -8.65 9.97
C ASP A 41 -23.53 -8.34 9.13
N GLY A 42 -23.33 -8.00 7.85
CA GLY A 42 -24.43 -7.83 6.88
C GLY A 42 -25.22 -6.52 7.01
N ILE A 43 -24.73 -5.55 7.77
CA ILE A 43 -25.31 -4.19 7.81
C ILE A 43 -25.21 -3.56 6.41
N ARG A 44 -26.37 -3.34 5.77
CA ARG A 44 -26.43 -2.73 4.44
C ARG A 44 -26.07 -1.24 4.50
N ASN A 45 -25.39 -0.77 3.47
CA ASN A 45 -25.13 0.66 3.29
C ASN A 45 -26.46 1.42 3.08
N SER A 46 -26.72 2.43 3.93
CA SER A 46 -27.91 3.28 3.87
C SER A 46 -28.04 4.11 2.59
N ARG A 47 -26.93 4.34 1.88
CA ARG A 47 -26.87 5.07 0.60
C ARG A 47 -26.89 4.15 -0.63
N ASN A 48 -27.09 2.84 -0.46
CA ASN A 48 -27.09 1.87 -1.56
C ASN A 48 -25.81 1.86 -2.43
N ILE A 49 -24.66 2.20 -1.84
CA ILE A 49 -23.38 2.19 -2.55
C ILE A 49 -22.91 0.73 -2.71
N THR A 50 -22.38 0.41 -3.89
CA THR A 50 -21.88 -0.93 -4.23
C THR A 50 -20.52 -1.21 -3.60
N ALA A 51 -20.18 -2.49 -3.43
CA ALA A 51 -18.85 -2.90 -2.98
C ALA A 51 -17.73 -2.42 -3.92
N MET A 52 -18.02 -2.26 -5.22
CA MET A 52 -17.11 -1.72 -6.23
C MET A 52 -16.53 -0.36 -5.82
N PHE A 53 -17.34 0.52 -5.22
CA PHE A 53 -16.89 1.84 -4.78
C PHE A 53 -15.82 1.76 -3.69
N ALA A 54 -15.96 0.83 -2.74
CA ALA A 54 -15.00 0.65 -1.64
C ALA A 54 -13.64 0.13 -2.16
N PHE A 55 -13.66 -0.76 -3.15
CA PHE A 55 -12.40 -1.24 -3.74
C PHE A 55 -11.76 -0.22 -4.68
N PHE A 56 -12.57 0.55 -5.42
CA PHE A 56 -12.07 1.67 -6.21
C PHE A 56 -11.45 2.75 -5.31
N SER A 57 -12.07 3.08 -4.17
CA SER A 57 -11.48 4.04 -3.23
C SER A 57 -10.18 3.54 -2.60
N GLN A 58 -10.06 2.23 -2.35
CA GLN A 58 -8.81 1.61 -1.93
C GLN A 58 -7.72 1.74 -3.01
N MET A 59 -8.08 1.56 -4.29
CA MET A 59 -7.17 1.75 -5.42
C MET A 59 -6.65 3.20 -5.47
N VAL A 60 -7.57 4.19 -5.40
CA VAL A 60 -7.21 5.61 -5.36
C VAL A 60 -6.36 5.95 -4.13
N ALA A 61 -6.61 5.34 -2.98
CA ALA A 61 -5.78 5.55 -1.79
C ALA A 61 -4.34 5.03 -1.98
N TYR A 62 -4.18 3.87 -2.62
CA TYR A 62 -2.86 3.29 -2.93
C TYR A 62 -2.12 3.99 -4.05
N GLU A 63 -2.82 4.70 -4.92
CA GLU A 63 -2.23 5.58 -5.93
C GLU A 63 -1.47 6.73 -5.25
N ILE A 64 -2.06 7.38 -4.24
CA ILE A 64 -1.51 8.60 -3.64
C ILE A 64 -0.67 8.36 -2.37
N LEU A 65 -0.78 7.20 -1.73
CA LEU A 65 -0.22 6.94 -0.41
C LEU A 65 0.29 5.51 -0.23
N GLN A 66 1.54 5.39 0.22
CA GLN A 66 2.10 4.15 0.77
C GLN A 66 3.11 4.49 1.88
N SER A 67 2.72 4.28 3.13
CA SER A 67 3.54 4.61 4.31
C SER A 67 3.67 3.45 5.31
N THR A 68 3.35 2.22 4.89
CA THR A 68 3.39 1.03 5.76
C THR A 68 4.70 0.24 5.66
N GLU A 69 5.67 0.75 4.90
CA GLU A 69 6.98 0.10 4.76
C GLU A 69 7.70 0.04 6.11
N VAL A 70 8.47 -1.03 6.33
CA VAL A 70 9.18 -1.26 7.59
C VAL A 70 10.44 -0.40 7.64
N SER A 71 10.69 0.28 8.77
CA SER A 71 11.92 1.05 8.96
C SER A 71 13.11 0.19 9.40
N CYS A 72 14.32 0.64 9.05
CA CYS A 72 15.59 0.18 9.65
C CYS A 72 16.16 1.31 10.54
N PRO A 73 16.50 1.10 11.82
CA PRO A 73 16.41 -0.16 12.57
C PRO A 73 14.95 -0.58 12.81
N LEU A 74 14.75 -1.89 13.02
CA LEU A 74 13.44 -2.45 13.30
C LEU A 74 12.95 -1.96 14.66
N GLU A 75 11.88 -1.17 14.65
CA GLU A 75 11.19 -0.71 15.86
C GLU A 75 9.89 -1.49 16.03
N MET A 76 9.94 -2.52 16.88
CA MET A 76 8.78 -3.36 17.19
C MET A 76 8.07 -2.87 18.44
N HIS A 77 6.76 -2.70 18.32
CA HIS A 77 5.85 -2.43 19.42
C HIS A 77 4.81 -3.52 19.46
N HIS A 78 4.59 -4.06 20.65
CA HIS A 78 3.62 -5.10 20.85
C HIS A 78 2.29 -4.48 21.23
N ILE A 79 1.23 -4.80 20.50
CA ILE A 79 -0.13 -4.48 20.91
C ILE A 79 -0.52 -5.51 21.98
N ALA A 80 -0.83 -5.04 23.18
CA ALA A 80 -1.32 -5.87 24.26
C ALA A 80 -2.68 -6.47 23.86
N VAL A 81 -2.88 -7.75 24.20
CA VAL A 81 -4.14 -8.47 24.01
C VAL A 81 -4.69 -8.79 25.38
N GLU A 82 -5.96 -8.47 25.62
CA GLU A 82 -6.65 -8.85 26.85
C GLU A 82 -6.63 -10.37 27.06
N LYS A 83 -6.51 -10.77 28.33
CA LYS A 83 -6.58 -12.18 28.71
C LYS A 83 -7.95 -12.73 28.27
N CYS A 84 -7.95 -13.91 27.67
CA CYS A 84 -9.15 -14.55 27.12
C CYS A 84 -9.75 -13.82 25.91
N ASP A 85 -8.97 -13.03 25.15
CA ASP A 85 -9.44 -12.52 23.86
C ASP A 85 -9.89 -13.70 22.97
N PRO A 86 -11.14 -13.68 22.47
CA PRO A 86 -11.72 -14.84 21.79
C PRO A 86 -11.01 -15.21 20.48
N ILE A 87 -10.26 -14.27 19.88
CA ILE A 87 -9.58 -14.47 18.60
C ILE A 87 -8.09 -14.74 18.83
N PHE A 88 -7.42 -13.91 19.62
CA PHE A 88 -5.96 -13.94 19.76
C PHE A 88 -5.48 -14.73 20.97
N ASP A 89 -6.24 -14.80 22.07
CA ASP A 89 -5.89 -15.56 23.29
C ASP A 89 -7.02 -16.52 23.74
N PRO A 90 -7.44 -17.47 22.87
CA PRO A 90 -8.54 -18.38 23.20
C PRO A 90 -8.22 -19.33 24.37
N LYS A 91 -6.93 -19.49 24.70
CA LYS A 91 -6.47 -20.30 25.84
C LYS A 91 -6.36 -19.51 27.15
N CYS A 92 -6.77 -18.25 27.16
CA CYS A 92 -6.72 -17.39 28.36
C CYS A 92 -5.32 -17.30 28.99
N SER A 93 -4.26 -17.35 28.19
CA SER A 93 -2.88 -17.33 28.67
C SER A 93 -2.50 -15.98 29.29
N GLY A 94 -3.12 -14.89 28.83
CA GLY A 94 -2.78 -13.51 29.21
C GLY A 94 -1.38 -13.07 28.79
N LYS A 95 -0.68 -13.85 27.95
CA LYS A 95 0.69 -13.59 27.49
C LYS A 95 0.76 -13.23 26.00
N THR A 96 -0.36 -13.39 25.27
CA THR A 96 -0.43 -13.09 23.84
C THR A 96 -0.21 -11.61 23.58
N LYS A 97 0.58 -11.31 22.56
CA LYS A 97 0.84 -9.97 22.06
C LYS A 97 0.84 -10.00 20.53
N ILE A 98 0.28 -8.98 19.91
CA ILE A 98 0.33 -8.84 18.44
C ILE A 98 1.55 -8.00 18.08
N PRO A 99 2.49 -8.51 17.24
CA PRO A 99 3.64 -7.74 16.81
C PRO A 99 3.19 -6.63 15.84
N PHE A 100 3.64 -5.40 16.09
CA PHE A 100 3.44 -4.25 15.23
C PHE A 100 4.77 -3.55 14.98
N LEU A 101 5.13 -3.34 13.71
CA LEU A 101 6.36 -2.65 13.31
C LEU A 101 6.04 -1.21 12.97
N ARG A 102 6.92 -0.29 13.38
CA ARG A 102 6.76 1.12 12.99
C ARG A 102 7.09 1.32 11.53
N ALA A 103 6.27 2.16 10.92
CA ALA A 103 6.46 2.67 9.58
C ALA A 103 7.82 3.36 9.39
N GLN A 104 8.30 3.29 8.15
CA GLN A 104 9.46 4.03 7.69
C GLN A 104 9.26 5.54 7.87
N TYR A 105 10.35 6.20 8.23
CA TYR A 105 10.39 7.62 8.54
C TYR A 105 11.66 8.25 7.95
N ASP A 106 11.62 9.56 7.78
CA ASP A 106 12.76 10.33 7.28
C ASP A 106 13.87 10.38 8.32
N LYS A 107 15.04 9.84 7.97
CA LYS A 107 16.21 9.74 8.85
C LYS A 107 16.82 11.08 9.22
N SER A 108 16.50 12.13 8.47
CA SER A 108 16.84 13.51 8.82
C SER A 108 15.90 14.13 9.88
N THR A 109 14.89 13.38 10.36
CA THR A 109 13.90 13.81 11.37
C THR A 109 13.91 12.90 12.59
N GLY A 110 13.23 13.32 13.67
CA GLY A 110 13.11 12.53 14.91
C GLY A 110 14.36 12.56 15.79
N GLN A 111 15.20 13.60 15.67
CA GLN A 111 16.43 13.77 16.45
C GLN A 111 16.30 14.83 17.56
N GLY A 112 15.24 15.65 17.55
CA GLY A 112 15.01 16.68 18.57
C GLY A 112 13.61 17.27 18.50
N ILE A 113 13.26 18.06 19.51
CA ILE A 113 11.90 18.62 19.70
C ILE A 113 11.49 19.54 18.55
N ASN A 114 12.44 20.26 17.96
CA ASN A 114 12.19 21.16 16.83
C ASN A 114 12.06 20.44 15.47
N ASN A 115 12.39 19.14 15.41
CA ASN A 115 12.33 18.33 14.20
C ASN A 115 11.88 16.90 14.54
N PRO A 116 10.61 16.74 14.98
CA PRO A 116 10.05 15.46 15.38
C PRO A 116 9.98 14.50 14.20
N ARG A 117 9.74 13.22 14.48
CA ARG A 117 9.75 12.15 13.48
C ARG A 117 8.65 12.33 12.43
N GLU A 118 9.03 12.26 11.16
CA GLU A 118 8.12 12.32 10.01
C GLU A 118 8.12 11.04 9.19
N GLN A 119 6.94 10.49 8.91
CA GLN A 119 6.78 9.31 8.04
C GLN A 119 6.97 9.69 6.57
N ILE A 120 7.46 8.73 5.78
CA ILE A 120 7.68 8.91 4.34
C ILE A 120 6.50 8.33 3.55
N ASN A 121 6.15 9.00 2.44
CA ASN A 121 5.31 8.44 1.40
C ASN A 121 6.17 7.78 0.32
N HIS A 122 5.97 6.49 0.08
CA HIS A 122 6.62 5.74 -0.99
C HIS A 122 5.91 5.85 -2.34
N ARG A 123 4.76 6.53 -2.40
CA ARG A 123 4.03 6.87 -3.63
C ARG A 123 4.20 8.34 -3.99
N THR A 124 3.85 8.68 -5.23
CA THR A 124 3.60 10.06 -5.61
C THR A 124 2.35 10.54 -4.87
N SER A 125 2.26 11.82 -4.50
CA SER A 125 1.02 12.39 -3.95
C SER A 125 0.05 12.85 -5.04
N TRP A 126 0.28 12.42 -6.28
CA TRP A 126 -0.48 12.78 -7.46
C TRP A 126 -1.28 11.56 -7.93
N ILE A 127 -2.37 11.79 -8.66
CA ILE A 127 -3.04 10.73 -9.40
C ILE A 127 -2.43 10.75 -10.79
N ASP A 128 -1.37 9.96 -11.00
CA ASP A 128 -0.52 9.97 -12.18
C ASP A 128 -0.39 8.59 -12.86
N GLY A 129 -1.13 7.60 -12.37
CA GLY A 129 -1.09 6.21 -12.81
C GLY A 129 0.09 5.44 -12.22
N SER A 130 0.70 5.89 -11.12
CA SER A 130 1.85 5.21 -10.51
C SER A 130 1.53 3.81 -9.97
N ILE A 131 0.26 3.50 -9.71
CA ILE A 131 -0.18 2.13 -9.42
C ILE A 131 0.03 1.18 -10.60
N LEU A 132 -0.05 1.69 -11.84
CA LEU A 132 0.09 0.92 -13.09
C LEU A 132 1.51 1.04 -13.65
N TYR A 133 2.05 2.25 -13.71
CA TYR A 133 3.33 2.54 -14.34
C TYR A 133 4.51 2.54 -13.37
N SER A 134 4.27 2.24 -12.09
CA SER A 134 5.27 2.31 -11.03
C SER A 134 5.75 3.74 -10.73
N VAL A 135 6.40 3.89 -9.58
CA VAL A 135 7.17 5.09 -9.20
C VAL A 135 8.66 4.94 -9.49
N GLN A 136 9.10 3.75 -9.92
CA GLN A 136 10.50 3.43 -10.22
C GLN A 136 10.63 3.04 -11.69
N GLU A 137 11.52 3.73 -12.41
CA GLU A 137 11.78 3.48 -13.84
C GLU A 137 12.23 2.04 -14.15
N PRO A 138 13.12 1.39 -13.36
CA PRO A 138 13.47 -0.01 -13.61
C PRO A 138 12.26 -0.95 -13.55
N TRP A 139 11.32 -0.70 -12.64
CA TRP A 139 10.08 -1.47 -12.55
C TRP A 139 9.17 -1.25 -13.76
N LEU A 140 9.02 0.01 -14.19
CA LEU A 140 8.26 0.31 -15.41
C LEU A 140 8.84 -0.41 -16.63
N ASN A 141 10.16 -0.36 -16.81
CA ASN A 141 10.84 -1.00 -17.94
C ASN A 141 10.62 -2.51 -17.97
N ILE A 142 10.61 -3.17 -16.81
CA ILE A 142 10.32 -4.61 -16.72
C ILE A 142 8.84 -4.91 -17.06
N MET A 143 7.92 -4.02 -16.74
CA MET A 143 6.49 -4.20 -17.06
C MET A 143 6.15 -3.86 -18.51
N ARG A 144 7.02 -3.17 -19.26
CA ARG A 144 6.79 -2.81 -20.67
C ARG A 144 7.15 -3.94 -21.62
N SER A 145 6.33 -4.13 -22.65
CA SER A 145 6.64 -5.08 -23.74
C SER A 145 7.67 -4.50 -24.71
N PHE A 146 7.79 -3.16 -24.74
CA PHE A 146 8.50 -2.39 -25.77
C PHE A 146 8.04 -2.69 -27.21
N LYS A 147 6.82 -3.22 -27.35
CA LYS A 147 6.17 -3.51 -28.64
C LYS A 147 4.85 -2.75 -28.67
N ASN A 148 4.66 -1.92 -29.69
CA ASN A 148 3.42 -1.13 -29.88
C ASN A 148 2.98 -0.29 -28.67
N GLY A 149 3.91 0.09 -27.79
CA GLY A 149 3.60 0.87 -26.58
C GLY A 149 2.79 0.12 -25.51
N THR A 150 2.75 -1.21 -25.53
CA THR A 150 1.95 -2.00 -24.57
C THR A 150 2.72 -2.37 -23.31
N LEU A 151 1.98 -2.76 -22.28
CA LEU A 151 2.53 -3.51 -21.15
C LEU A 151 2.77 -4.97 -21.56
N ARG A 152 3.59 -5.68 -20.77
CA ARG A 152 3.76 -7.13 -20.90
C ARG A 152 2.46 -7.79 -20.43
N GLU A 153 2.02 -8.78 -21.19
CA GLU A 153 0.95 -9.67 -20.76
C GLU A 153 1.55 -10.99 -20.24
N GLY A 154 0.84 -11.65 -19.35
CA GLY A 154 1.18 -12.96 -18.82
C GLY A 154 0.69 -14.11 -19.71
N PHE A 155 0.61 -15.30 -19.10
CA PHE A 155 0.12 -16.51 -19.77
C PHE A 155 -1.32 -16.37 -20.29
N MET A 156 -2.14 -15.58 -19.59
CA MET A 156 -3.52 -15.29 -19.99
C MET A 156 -3.57 -13.89 -20.62
N LYS A 157 -4.15 -13.81 -21.82
CA LYS A 157 -4.31 -12.54 -22.55
C LYS A 157 -5.06 -11.52 -21.69
N GLY A 158 -4.53 -10.30 -21.58
CA GLY A 158 -5.08 -9.22 -20.76
C GLY A 158 -4.78 -9.29 -19.25
N TYR A 159 -3.96 -10.24 -18.81
CA TYR A 159 -3.48 -10.33 -17.44
C TYR A 159 -2.01 -9.93 -17.35
N PRO A 160 -1.54 -9.34 -16.23
CA PRO A 160 -0.12 -9.05 -16.04
C PRO A 160 0.70 -10.35 -15.98
N PRO A 161 2.01 -10.28 -16.30
CA PRO A 161 2.91 -11.41 -16.16
C PRO A 161 3.01 -11.83 -14.69
N LEU A 162 3.26 -13.13 -14.49
CA LEU A 162 3.67 -13.62 -13.18
C LEU A 162 5.03 -13.00 -12.83
N ASN A 163 5.28 -12.80 -11.54
CA ASN A 163 6.53 -12.22 -11.03
C ASN A 163 7.71 -13.21 -11.08
N ALA A 164 8.03 -13.73 -12.28
CA ALA A 164 9.12 -14.67 -12.52
C ALA A 164 10.49 -14.02 -12.27
N GLU A 165 10.60 -12.71 -12.49
CA GLU A 165 11.82 -11.92 -12.25
C GLU A 165 12.08 -11.65 -10.75
N ARG A 166 11.19 -12.12 -9.86
CA ARG A 166 11.29 -11.95 -8.39
C ARG A 166 11.46 -10.48 -7.97
N LEU A 167 10.72 -9.60 -8.63
CA LEU A 167 10.59 -8.21 -8.20
C LEU A 167 10.10 -8.18 -6.75
N PRO A 168 10.54 -7.19 -5.95
CA PRO A 168 10.06 -7.03 -4.58
C PRO A 168 8.62 -6.51 -4.58
N LEU A 169 7.69 -7.38 -5.00
CA LEU A 169 6.26 -7.18 -4.84
C LEU A 169 5.89 -7.51 -3.40
N ILE A 170 4.95 -6.75 -2.86
CA ILE A 170 4.42 -7.00 -1.53
C ILE A 170 3.55 -8.25 -1.60
N ASN A 171 4.12 -9.39 -1.16
CA ASN A 171 3.47 -10.68 -1.19
C ASN A 171 3.34 -11.24 0.24
N PRO A 172 2.47 -10.66 1.08
CA PRO A 172 2.18 -11.25 2.37
C PRO A 172 1.60 -12.66 2.11
N PRO A 173 2.08 -13.69 2.81
CA PRO A 173 1.51 -15.03 2.70
C PRO A 173 0.00 -15.00 2.98
N PRO A 174 -0.78 -15.83 2.28
CA PRO A 174 -2.23 -15.78 2.40
C PRO A 174 -2.66 -16.06 3.85
N PRO A 175 -3.69 -15.34 4.36
CA PRO A 175 -4.16 -15.46 5.75
C PRO A 175 -4.44 -16.89 6.20
N GLN A 176 -4.86 -17.76 5.26
CA GLN A 176 -5.16 -19.16 5.50
C GLN A 176 -3.92 -19.98 5.89
N VAL A 177 -2.76 -19.64 5.32
CA VAL A 177 -1.45 -20.19 5.72
C VAL A 177 -0.96 -19.50 7.01
N HIS A 178 -1.43 -18.28 7.24
CA HIS A 178 -1.18 -17.41 8.39
C HIS A 178 -2.10 -17.66 9.59
N ARG A 179 -2.31 -18.95 9.96
CA ARG A 179 -3.15 -19.36 11.12
C ARG A 179 -2.72 -18.73 12.46
N ASN A 180 -1.59 -18.02 12.49
CA ASN A 180 -1.08 -17.24 13.62
C ASN A 180 -0.84 -15.75 13.23
N GLY A 181 -1.91 -14.94 13.14
CA GLY A 181 -1.88 -13.57 13.69
C GLY A 181 -1.46 -12.36 12.83
N VAL A 182 -1.41 -12.40 11.49
CA VAL A 182 -1.28 -11.16 10.67
C VAL A 182 -2.21 -11.21 9.47
N ILE A 183 -3.18 -10.28 9.43
CA ILE A 183 -4.17 -10.11 8.35
C ILE A 183 -3.67 -9.01 7.41
N GLU A 184 -3.19 -9.38 6.22
CA GLU A 184 -3.15 -8.49 5.05
C GLU A 184 -4.01 -9.05 3.90
N SER A 185 -5.22 -9.54 4.22
CA SER A 185 -6.14 -10.15 3.25
C SER A 185 -6.71 -9.17 2.21
N ALA A 186 -6.64 -7.86 2.45
CA ALA A 186 -7.32 -6.86 1.62
C ALA A 186 -6.59 -6.51 0.30
N ARG A 187 -5.34 -6.95 0.10
CA ARG A 187 -4.56 -6.58 -1.10
C ARG A 187 -4.95 -7.36 -2.37
N ALA A 188 -5.60 -8.52 -2.22
CA ALA A 188 -5.94 -9.38 -3.36
C ALA A 188 -6.93 -8.73 -4.34
N ILE A 189 -7.86 -7.89 -3.86
CA ILE A 189 -8.91 -7.31 -4.71
C ILE A 189 -8.38 -6.13 -5.54
N VAL A 190 -7.34 -5.43 -5.05
CA VAL A 190 -6.64 -4.40 -5.83
C VAL A 190 -6.00 -5.00 -7.08
N SER A 191 -5.54 -6.26 -7.02
CA SER A 191 -5.00 -6.97 -8.19
C SER A 191 -6.02 -7.09 -9.34
N ILE A 192 -7.32 -7.15 -9.05
CA ILE A 192 -8.37 -7.23 -10.07
C ILE A 192 -8.48 -5.90 -10.82
N PHE A 193 -8.47 -4.78 -10.10
CA PHE A 193 -8.50 -3.45 -10.72
C PHE A 193 -7.25 -3.16 -11.54
N VAL A 194 -6.08 -3.57 -11.04
CA VAL A 194 -4.83 -3.45 -11.82
C VAL A 194 -4.91 -4.29 -13.10
N SER A 195 -5.44 -5.52 -13.04
CA SER A 195 -5.60 -6.35 -14.23
C SER A 195 -6.58 -5.74 -15.24
N LEU A 196 -7.70 -5.19 -14.77
CA LEU A 196 -8.68 -4.49 -15.62
C LEU A 196 -8.09 -3.23 -16.26
N THR A 197 -7.30 -2.46 -15.51
CA THR A 197 -6.66 -1.24 -16.03
C THR A 197 -5.58 -1.55 -17.04
N VAL A 198 -4.76 -2.60 -16.87
CA VAL A 198 -3.81 -3.09 -17.88
C VAL A 198 -4.55 -3.46 -19.18
N SER A 199 -5.61 -4.28 -19.07
CA SER A 199 -6.37 -4.69 -20.25
C SER A 199 -7.07 -3.52 -20.95
N TYR A 200 -7.40 -2.44 -20.24
CA TYR A 200 -8.03 -1.25 -20.81
C TYR A 200 -7.00 -0.27 -21.39
N SER A 201 -5.86 -0.08 -20.72
CA SER A 201 -4.77 0.78 -21.21
C SER A 201 -4.24 0.28 -22.54
N ASP A 202 -4.07 -1.03 -22.72
CA ASP A 202 -3.60 -1.59 -23.99
C ASP A 202 -4.62 -1.36 -25.14
N ARG A 203 -5.93 -1.29 -24.84
CA ARG A 203 -6.97 -0.96 -25.85
C ARG A 203 -6.98 0.53 -26.21
N GLU A 204 -6.94 1.41 -25.22
CA GLU A 204 -7.00 2.86 -25.45
C GLU A 204 -5.68 3.41 -26.00
N LEU A 205 -4.51 2.93 -25.55
CA LEU A 205 -3.22 3.30 -26.12
C LEU A 205 -3.14 2.88 -27.59
N PHE A 206 -3.64 1.70 -27.96
CA PHE A 206 -3.71 1.28 -29.35
C PHE A 206 -4.59 2.20 -30.22
N HIS A 207 -5.70 2.70 -29.68
CA HIS A 207 -6.58 3.64 -30.37
C HIS A 207 -6.03 5.08 -30.43
N LEU A 208 -5.37 5.54 -29.37
CA LEU A 208 -4.75 6.86 -29.30
C LEU A 208 -3.48 6.95 -30.14
N PHE A 209 -2.63 5.91 -30.16
CA PHE A 209 -1.40 5.90 -30.95
C PHE A 209 -1.66 5.78 -32.46
N ASN A 210 -2.64 4.97 -32.89
CA ASN A 210 -3.03 4.91 -34.30
C ASN A 210 -3.64 6.22 -34.81
N ARG A 211 -4.21 7.06 -33.94
CA ARG A 211 -4.83 8.33 -34.35
C ARG A 211 -3.90 9.53 -34.29
N ARG A 212 -2.78 9.46 -33.60
CA ARG A 212 -2.01 10.67 -33.29
C ARG A 212 -0.56 10.67 -33.81
N GLY A 213 0.15 9.56 -34.03
CA GLY A 213 1.49 9.60 -34.66
C GLY A 213 2.61 10.30 -33.84
N TRP A 214 2.54 10.30 -32.50
CA TRP A 214 3.43 11.12 -31.63
C TRP A 214 4.74 10.46 -31.17
N PHE A 215 5.25 9.41 -31.81
CA PHE A 215 6.53 8.77 -31.41
C PHE A 215 7.57 8.61 -32.54
N GLU A 216 7.62 9.57 -33.47
CA GLU A 216 8.80 9.76 -34.33
C GLU A 216 9.94 10.54 -33.62
N GLY A 217 9.78 10.93 -32.34
CA GLY A 217 10.65 11.90 -31.68
C GLY A 217 11.83 11.38 -30.83
N GLU A 218 11.94 10.08 -30.53
CA GLU A 218 12.97 9.57 -29.59
C GLU A 218 13.98 8.59 -30.22
N LEU A 219 13.85 8.32 -31.54
CA LEU A 219 14.85 7.58 -32.33
C LEU A 219 15.76 8.50 -33.17
N ALA A 220 15.59 9.82 -33.07
CA ALA A 220 16.41 10.80 -33.79
C ALA A 220 17.66 11.29 -33.02
N PHE A 221 17.90 10.82 -31.79
CA PHE A 221 19.04 11.24 -30.96
C PHE A 221 20.10 10.13 -30.72
N LEU A 222 20.05 9.03 -31.47
CA LEU A 222 20.99 7.90 -31.33
C LEU A 222 21.63 7.45 -32.66
N ASN A 223 21.63 8.31 -33.69
CA ASN A 223 22.36 8.10 -34.94
C ASN A 223 23.05 9.41 -35.38
N GLU A 224 24.07 9.83 -34.63
CA GLU A 224 25.24 10.59 -35.09
C GLU A 224 26.50 10.00 -34.42
#